data_AF-A0A088BEC4-F1
#
_entry.id   AF-A0A088BEC4-F1
#
_cell.length_a   1.000
_cell.length_b   1.000
_cell.length_c   1.000
_cell.angle_alpha   90.00
_cell.angle_beta   90.00
_cell.angle_gamma   90.00
#
_symmetry.space_group_name_H-M   'P 1'
#
loop_
_entity.id
_entity.type
_entity.pdbx_description
1 polymer ?
#
loop_
_entity_poly.entity_id
_entity_poly.type
_entity_poly.pdbx_seq_one_letter_code
_entity_poly.pdbx_strand_id
1 'polypeptide(L)' 'RFLEHVKFECHFYNGTQRVRYLHRDIYNREEIVRFDSDVGEYRAVTELGRPDAEYWNSQQDIMEQRRAEVDTV' A
#
# COMPACT_ATOMS: atom_id res chain seq x y z
N ARG A 1 -23.82 -2.06 8.91
CA ARG A 1 -22.64 -1.94 9.80
C ARG A 1 -21.45 -1.65 8.90
N PHE A 2 -20.71 -0.58 9.18
CA PHE A 2 -19.49 -0.22 8.46
C PHE A 2 -18.29 -0.98 9.03
N LEU A 3 -17.32 -1.32 8.18
CA LEU A 3 -16.07 -1.96 8.55
C LEU A 3 -14.93 -1.34 7.74
N GLU A 4 -13.85 -0.97 8.40
CA GLU A 4 -12.62 -0.46 7.80
C GLU A 4 -11.46 -1.33 8.31
N HIS A 5 -10.59 -1.76 7.41
CA HIS A 5 -9.40 -2.52 7.71
C HIS A 5 -8.22 -1.99 6.91
N VAL A 6 -7.13 -1.68 7.60
CA VAL A 6 -5.84 -1.40 6.99
C VAL A 6 -4.94 -2.62 7.17
N LYS A 7 -4.30 -3.08 6.10
CA LYS A 7 -3.34 -4.19 6.14
C LYS A 7 -1.97 -3.74 5.64
N PHE A 8 -0.95 -4.10 6.39
CA PHE A 8 0.45 -4.02 6.01
C PHE A 8 0.98 -5.45 5.90
N GLU A 9 1.37 -5.87 4.71
CA GLU A 9 1.77 -7.24 4.40
C GLU A 9 3.17 -7.24 3.77
N CYS A 10 4.05 -8.14 4.24
CA CYS A 10 5.36 -8.40 3.64
C CYS A 10 5.38 -9.82 3.08
N HIS A 11 5.63 -9.93 1.78
CA HIS A 11 5.69 -11.20 1.07
C HIS A 11 7.16 -11.51 0.72
N PHE A 12 7.67 -12.59 1.29
CA PHE A 12 9.07 -13.02 1.17
C PHE A 12 9.21 -14.12 0.12
N TYR A 13 10.13 -13.95 -0.82
CA TYR A 13 10.45 -14.95 -1.85
C TYR A 13 11.92 -15.35 -1.74
N ASN A 14 12.15 -16.66 -1.67
CA ASN A 14 13.48 -17.25 -1.49
C ASN A 14 14.23 -16.63 -0.28
N GLY A 15 13.60 -16.66 0.89
CA GLY A 15 14.08 -15.93 2.06
C GLY A 15 13.85 -14.42 1.88
N THR A 16 14.87 -13.61 2.14
CA THR A 16 14.82 -12.15 1.97
C THR A 16 15.38 -11.67 0.63
N GLN A 17 15.66 -12.59 -0.31
CA GLN A 17 16.23 -12.23 -1.61
C GLN A 17 15.31 -11.28 -2.41
N ARG A 18 13.99 -11.47 -2.28
CA ARG A 18 13.00 -10.52 -2.78
C ARG A 18 11.89 -10.38 -1.75
N VAL A 19 11.62 -9.14 -1.35
CA VAL A 19 10.53 -8.79 -0.45
C VAL A 19 9.57 -7.87 -1.19
N ARG A 20 8.28 -8.15 -1.10
CA ARG A 20 7.22 -7.28 -1.62
C ARG A 20 6.39 -6.77 -0.46
N TYR A 21 6.34 -5.46 -0.31
CA TYR A 21 5.54 -4.78 0.69
C TYR A 21 4.22 -4.31 0.08
N LEU A 22 3.13 -4.56 0.79
CA LEU A 22 1.78 -4.13 0.43
C LEU A 22 1.18 -3.34 1.59
N HIS A 23 0.64 -2.16 1.30
CA HIS A 23 -0.25 -1.43 2.19
C HIS A 23 -1.61 -1.33 1.50
N ARG A 24 -2.65 -1.89 2.14
CA ARG A 24 -3.98 -2.05 1.55
C ARG A 24 -5.04 -1.47 2.48
N ASP A 25 -5.85 -0.57 1.97
CA ASP A 25 -7.01 -0.04 2.67
C ASP A 25 -8.29 -0.71 2.17
N ILE A 26 -9.10 -1.23 3.10
CA ILE A 26 -10.23 -2.12 2.82
C ILE A 26 -11.47 -1.60 3.54
N TYR A 27 -12.43 -1.13 2.75
CA TYR A 27 -13.72 -0.65 3.21
C TYR A 27 -14.82 -1.67 2.92
N ASN A 28 -15.56 -2.11 3.94
CA ASN A 28 -16.63 -3.10 3.84
C ASN A 28 -16.25 -4.38 3.07
N ARG A 29 -15.03 -4.88 3.29
CA ARG A 29 -14.41 -6.06 2.63
C ARG A 29 -13.99 -5.84 1.17
N GLU A 30 -14.17 -4.63 0.64
CA GLU A 30 -13.66 -4.22 -0.66
C GLU A 30 -12.39 -3.40 -0.48
N GLU A 31 -11.34 -3.75 -1.19
CA GLU A 31 -10.11 -2.95 -1.17
C GLU A 31 -10.28 -1.71 -2.04
N ILE A 32 -9.98 -0.54 -1.49
CA ILE A 32 -10.25 0.74 -2.14
C ILE A 32 -8.97 1.42 -2.64
N VAL A 33 -7.83 1.24 -1.96
CA VAL A 33 -6.53 1.79 -2.35
C VAL A 33 -5.39 0.90 -1.88
N ARG A 34 -4.31 0.84 -2.67
CA ARG A 34 -3.14 0.00 -2.41
C ARG A 34 -1.84 0.73 -2.74
N PHE A 35 -0.86 0.67 -1.85
CA PHE A 35 0.55 0.79 -2.22
C PHE A 35 1.16 -0.61 -2.42
N ASP A 36 1.93 -0.76 -3.49
CA ASP A 36 2.65 -1.98 -3.83
C ASP A 36 4.10 -1.61 -4.11
N SER A 37 5.06 -2.18 -3.36
CA SER A 37 6.48 -1.85 -3.53
C SER A 37 7.01 -2.18 -4.92
N ASP A 38 6.42 -3.16 -5.61
CA ASP A 38 6.79 -3.47 -7.00
C ASP A 38 6.34 -2.37 -7.98
N VAL A 39 5.39 -1.51 -7.58
CA VAL A 39 4.87 -0.38 -8.38
C VAL A 39 5.44 0.96 -7.91
N GLY A 40 5.62 1.14 -6.59
CA GLY A 40 6.22 2.33 -5.99
C GLY A 40 5.29 3.52 -5.80
N GLU A 41 3.97 3.34 -5.94
CA GLU A 41 2.96 4.38 -5.73
C GLU A 41 1.64 3.80 -5.19
N TYR A 42 0.81 4.65 -4.58
CA TYR A 42 -0.55 4.27 -4.24
C TYR A 42 -1.42 4.29 -5.49
N ARG A 43 -2.23 3.25 -5.68
CA ARG A 43 -3.24 3.16 -6.73
C ARG A 43 -4.60 2.88 -6.12
N ALA A 44 -5.59 3.64 -6.59
CA ALA A 44 -6.98 3.36 -6.33
C ALA A 44 -7.35 2.01 -6.96
N VAL A 45 -7.89 1.11 -6.16
CA VAL A 45 -8.43 -0.19 -6.62
C VAL A 45 -9.88 0.00 -7.07
N THR A 46 -10.58 0.95 -6.46
CA THR A 46 -11.93 1.39 -6.83
C THR A 46 -11.97 2.91 -6.92
N GLU A 47 -13.02 3.46 -7.52
CA GLU A 47 -13.22 4.91 -7.62
C GLU A 47 -13.22 5.61 -6.26
N LEU A 48 -13.69 4.92 -5.21
CA LEU A 48 -13.75 5.46 -3.86
C LEU A 48 -12.37 5.81 -3.29
N GLY A 49 -11.33 5.04 -3.63
CA GLY A 49 -9.97 5.27 -3.13
C GLY A 49 -9.14 6.26 -3.97
N ARG A 50 -9.71 6.87 -5.02
CA ARG A 50 -8.99 7.84 -5.85
C ARG A 50 -8.50 9.06 -5.05
N PRO A 51 -9.32 9.71 -4.20
CA PRO A 51 -8.86 10.84 -3.40
C PRO A 51 -7.70 10.48 -2.48
N ASP A 52 -7.74 9.29 -1.86
CA ASP A 52 -6.68 8.81 -0.96
C ASP A 52 -5.38 8.53 -1.71
N ALA A 53 -5.48 7.88 -2.89
CA ALA A 53 -4.31 7.64 -3.74
C ALA A 53 -3.65 8.94 -4.20
N GLU A 54 -4.43 9.92 -4.66
CA GLU A 54 -3.93 11.24 -5.06
C GLU A 54 -3.29 11.98 -3.88
N TYR A 55 -3.96 12.00 -2.73
CA TYR A 55 -3.46 12.66 -1.54
C TYR A 55 -2.14 12.03 -1.05
N TRP A 56 -2.07 10.71 -0.89
CA TRP A 56 -0.86 10.06 -0.38
C TRP A 56 0.30 10.14 -1.37
N ASN A 57 0.06 10.03 -2.68
CA ASN A 57 1.12 10.21 -3.67
C ASN A 57 1.67 11.65 -3.70
N SER A 58 0.92 12.64 -3.21
CA SER A 58 1.40 14.02 -3.07
C SER A 58 2.31 14.25 -1.86
N GLN A 59 2.31 13.35 -0.86
CA GLN A 59 3.13 13.45 0.36
C GLN A 59 4.50 12.81 0.12
N GLN A 60 5.49 13.61 -0.29
CA GLN A 60 6.80 13.10 -0.71
C GLN A 60 7.54 12.30 0.37
N ASP A 61 7.51 12.78 1.61
CA ASP A 61 8.11 12.14 2.78
C ASP A 61 7.52 10.74 3.03
N ILE A 62 6.20 10.61 2.98
CA ILE A 62 5.50 9.33 3.11
C ILE A 62 5.86 8.41 1.95
N MET A 63 5.91 8.92 0.73
CA MET A 63 6.22 8.12 -0.46
C MET A 63 7.66 7.59 -0.45
N GLU A 64 8.62 8.40 -0.01
CA GLU A 64 10.01 7.98 0.18
C GLU A 64 10.10 6.87 1.24
N GLN A 65 9.45 7.05 2.40
CA GLN A 65 9.43 6.02 3.43
C GLN A 65 8.82 4.71 2.91
N ARG A 66 7.65 4.76 2.26
CA ARG A 66 6.95 3.57 1.76
C ARG A 66 7.75 2.78 0.75
N ARG A 67 8.51 3.47 -0.12
CA ARG A 67 9.40 2.82 -1.11
C ARG A 67 10.59 2.13 -0.44
N ALA A 68 11.04 2.61 0.72
CA ALA A 68 12.16 2.07 1.47
C ALA A 68 11.79 0.95 2.46
N GLU A 69 10.50 0.65 2.70
CA GLU A 69 10.06 -0.37 3.66
C GLU A 69 10.62 -1.78 3.37
N VAL A 70 10.92 -2.08 2.10
CA VAL A 70 11.52 -3.37 1.72
C VAL A 70 13.00 -3.49 2.10
N ASP A 71 13.67 -2.39 2.44
CA ASP A 71 15.08 -2.36 2.83
C ASP A 71 15.30 -2.51 4.34
N THR A 72 14.22 -2.42 5.15
CA THR A 72 14.29 -2.44 6.62
C THR A 72 13.85 -3.76 7.25
N VAL A 73 13.77 -4.84 6.45
CA VAL A 73 13.32 -6.19 6.84
C VAL A 73 14.44 -7.12 7.29
#